data_AF-A0A6P0UC04-F1
#
_entry.id   AF-A0A6P0UC04-F1
#
_cell.length_a   1.000
_cell.length_b   1.000
_cell.length_c   1.000
_cell.angle_alpha   90.00
_cell.angle_beta   90.00
_cell.angle_gamma   90.00
#
_symmetry.space_group_name_H-M   'P 1'
#
loop_
_entity.id
_entity.type
_entity.pdbx_description
1 polymer ?
#
loop_
_entity_poly.entity_id
_entity_poly.type
_entity_poly.pdbx_seq_one_letter_code
_entity_poly.pdbx_strand_id
1 'polypeptide(L)' 'MFKKTTPQQQLSFFSTVSQHLSDRSKDLYSKADAWHNIFYREVFCRIDEDLFAPLFCQPSGAQGRGGMRCQSRVRR' A
#
# COMPACT_ATOMS: atom_id res chain seq x y z
N MET A 1 13.24 -42.27 -1.95
CA MET A 1 12.74 -41.71 -3.22
C MET A 1 12.34 -40.27 -2.99
N PHE A 2 12.95 -39.31 -3.70
CA PHE A 2 12.58 -37.90 -3.61
C PHE A 2 11.23 -37.71 -4.29
N LYS A 3 10.21 -37.30 -3.55
CA LYS A 3 8.92 -36.91 -4.14
C LYS A 3 9.19 -35.64 -4.94
N LYS A 4 8.95 -35.67 -6.26
CA LYS A 4 8.99 -34.45 -7.07
C LYS A 4 7.92 -33.52 -6.51
N THR A 5 8.33 -32.33 -6.09
CA THR A 5 7.38 -31.29 -5.69
C THR A 5 6.52 -30.95 -6.90
N THR A 6 5.20 -30.91 -6.72
CA THR A 6 4.30 -30.33 -7.71
C THR A 6 4.80 -28.91 -7.98
N PRO A 7 4.93 -28.46 -9.24
CA PRO A 7 5.32 -27.09 -9.52
C PRO A 7 4.23 -26.18 -8.95
N GLN A 8 4.45 -25.67 -7.73
CA GLN A 8 3.66 -24.59 -7.19
C GLN A 8 3.86 -23.43 -8.14
N GLN A 9 2.76 -22.91 -8.68
CA GLN A 9 2.76 -21.77 -9.57
C GLN A 9 3.37 -20.61 -8.77
N GLN A 10 4.64 -20.28 -9.03
CA GLN A 10 5.26 -19.09 -8.46
C GLN A 10 4.49 -17.91 -9.03
N LEU A 11 3.59 -17.36 -8.21
CA LEU A 11 2.87 -16.17 -8.56
C LEU A 11 3.90 -15.04 -8.65
N SER A 12 3.86 -14.32 -9.78
CA SER A 12 4.79 -13.22 -10.06
C SER A 12 4.78 -12.22 -8.90
N PHE A 13 5.94 -11.62 -8.58
CA PHE A 13 6.05 -10.60 -7.54
C PHE A 13 5.10 -9.40 -7.76
N PHE A 14 4.73 -9.14 -9.01
CA PHE A 14 3.81 -8.08 -9.40
C PHE A 14 2.36 -8.53 -9.60
N SER A 15 2.03 -9.75 -9.17
CA SER A 15 0.66 -10.24 -9.21
C SER A 15 -0.22 -9.50 -8.18
N THR A 16 -1.48 -9.31 -8.55
CA THR A 16 -2.44 -8.68 -7.65
C THR A 16 -2.71 -9.60 -6.47
N VAL A 17 -2.94 -9.05 -5.27
CA VAL A 17 -3.23 -9.82 -4.04
C VAL A 17 -4.34 -10.86 -4.28
N SER A 18 -5.37 -10.51 -5.05
CA SER A 18 -6.47 -11.41 -5.40
C SER A 18 -6.07 -12.66 -6.19
N GLN A 19 -4.91 -12.66 -6.88
CA GLN A 19 -4.37 -13.83 -7.58
C GLN A 19 -3.64 -14.79 -6.64
N HIS A 20 -3.24 -14.32 -5.45
CA HIS A 20 -2.64 -15.12 -4.38
C HIS A 20 -3.68 -15.75 -3.45
N LEU A 21 -4.95 -15.36 -3.57
CA LEU A 21 -6.03 -15.81 -2.72
C LEU A 21 -6.74 -17.02 -3.35
N SER A 22 -7.14 -17.98 -2.51
CA SER A 22 -8.07 -19.05 -2.91
C SER A 22 -9.44 -18.47 -3.26
N ASP A 23 -10.24 -19.14 -4.09
CA ASP A 23 -11.52 -18.62 -4.59
C ASP A 23 -12.42 -18.05 -3.48
N ARG A 24 -12.58 -18.80 -2.37
CA ARG A 24 -13.37 -18.35 -1.22
C ARG A 24 -12.82 -17.09 -0.56
N SER A 25 -11.50 -16.97 -0.46
CA SER A 25 -10.86 -15.80 0.17
C SER A 25 -10.84 -14.60 -0.76
N LYS A 26 -10.78 -14.83 -2.08
CA LYS A 26 -10.94 -13.80 -3.11
C LYS A 26 -12.35 -13.21 -3.07
N ASP A 27 -13.38 -14.05 -2.96
CA ASP A 27 -14.77 -13.58 -2.84
C ASP A 27 -15.00 -12.73 -1.58
N LEU A 28 -14.33 -13.06 -0.48
CA LEU A 28 -14.37 -12.25 0.73
C LEU A 28 -13.61 -10.93 0.55
N TYR A 29 -12.48 -10.96 -0.16
CA TYR A 29 -11.65 -9.79 -0.44
C TYR A 29 -12.33 -8.80 -1.38
N SER A 30 -13.11 -9.28 -2.36
CA SER A 30 -13.81 -8.41 -3.33
C SER A 30 -15.03 -7.68 -2.77
N LYS A 31 -15.45 -7.94 -1.52
CA LYS A 31 -16.58 -7.24 -0.91
C LYS A 31 -16.22 -5.80 -0.58
N ALA A 32 -17.10 -4.86 -0.94
CA ALA A 32 -16.93 -3.45 -0.61
C ALA A 32 -16.81 -3.22 0.92
N ASP A 33 -17.56 -4.00 1.70
CA ASP A 33 -17.56 -3.95 3.17
C ASP A 33 -16.52 -4.88 3.81
N ALA A 34 -15.52 -5.33 3.05
CA ALA A 34 -14.40 -6.06 3.61
C ALA A 34 -13.59 -5.16 4.57
N TRP A 35 -13.06 -5.77 5.63
CA TRP A 35 -12.38 -5.05 6.72
C TRP A 35 -11.27 -4.11 6.24
N HIS A 36 -10.55 -4.45 5.17
CA HIS A 36 -9.44 -3.65 4.64
C HIS A 36 -9.92 -2.36 3.98
N ASN A 37 -11.08 -2.39 3.31
CA ASN A 37 -11.70 -1.21 2.72
C ASN A 37 -12.24 -0.28 3.80
N ILE A 38 -12.86 -0.86 4.83
CA ILE A 38 -13.33 -0.11 6.01
C ILE A 38 -12.14 0.53 6.73
N PHE A 39 -11.08 -0.24 6.99
CA PHE A 39 -9.87 0.27 7.61
C PHE A 39 -9.24 1.41 6.80
N TYR A 40 -9.13 1.24 5.48
CA TYR A 40 -8.60 2.28 4.61
C TYR A 40 -9.43 3.57 4.70
N ARG A 41 -10.76 3.46 4.61
CA ARG A 41 -11.66 4.62 4.64
C ARG A 41 -11.71 5.30 6.01
N GLU A 42 -11.85 4.53 7.08
CA GLU A 42 -12.13 5.05 8.41
C GLU A 42 -10.88 5.37 9.22
N VAL A 43 -9.78 4.66 8.97
CA VAL A 43 -8.51 4.87 9.69
C VAL A 43 -7.54 5.61 8.78
N PHE A 44 -7.10 4.98 7.70
CA PHE A 44 -6.00 5.50 6.88
C PHE A 44 -6.31 6.86 6.24
N CYS A 45 -7.46 7.00 5.57
CA CYS A 45 -7.85 8.25 4.91
C CYS A 45 -8.15 9.40 5.88
N ARG A 46 -8.47 9.09 7.15
CA ARG A 46 -8.73 10.10 8.18
C ARG A 46 -7.48 10.60 8.88
N ILE A 47 -6.33 9.97 8.64
CA ILE A 47 -5.06 10.46 9.17
C ILE A 47 -4.75 11.80 8.51
N ASP A 48 -4.54 12.81 9.34
CA ASP A 48 -4.06 14.12 8.90
C ASP A 48 -2.57 14.02 8.58
N GLU A 49 -2.25 13.91 7.29
CA GLU A 49 -0.88 13.81 6.79
C GLU A 49 -0.09 15.12 7.02
N ASP A 50 -0.76 16.26 7.16
CA ASP A 50 -0.10 17.55 7.37
C ASP A 50 0.53 17.64 8.77
N LEU A 51 -0.04 16.96 9.76
CA LEU A 51 0.55 16.83 11.11
C LEU A 51 1.93 16.16 11.06
N PHE A 52 2.13 15.24 10.12
CA PHE A 52 3.38 14.51 9.94
C PHE A 52 4.28 15.13 8.87
N ALA A 53 3.86 16.22 8.22
CA ALA A 53 4.64 16.89 7.17
C ALA A 53 6.08 17.22 7.61
N PRO A 54 6.38 17.64 8.85
CA PRO A 54 7.77 17.88 9.28
C PRO A 54 8.67 16.63 9.29
N LEU A 55 8.08 15.43 9.39
CA LEU A 55 8.83 14.16 9.36
C LEU A 55 9.21 13.76 7.93
N PHE A 56 8.39 14.16 6.95
CA PHE A 56 8.59 13.84 5.53
C PHE A 56 9.25 14.99 4.76
N CYS A 57 9.12 16.23 5.24
CA CYS A 57 9.92 17.37 4.83
C CYS A 57 11.21 17.37 5.65
N GLN A 58 12.16 16.50 5.28
CA GLN A 58 13.50 16.64 5.84
C GLN A 58 14.11 17.98 5.40
N PRO A 59 14.90 18.64 6.28
CA PRO A 59 15.81 19.67 5.83
C PRO A 59 16.80 19.03 4.88
N SER A 60 16.98 19.69 3.74
CA SER A 60 18.05 19.42 2.81
C SER A 60 19.38 19.25 3.55
N GLY A 61 19.83 18.00 3.71
CA GLY A 61 21.23 17.67 3.97
C GLY A 61 22.15 18.05 2.80
N ALA A 62 21.59 18.54 1.69
CA ALA A 62 22.33 19.24 0.64
C ALA A 62 22.12 20.75 0.80
N GLN A 63 23.08 21.41 1.42
CA GLN A 63 23.25 22.86 1.35
C GLN A 63 23.33 23.25 -0.14
N GLY A 64 22.23 23.75 -0.70
CA GLY A 64 22.16 24.03 -2.13
C GLY A 64 20.86 24.70 -2.51
N ARG A 65 20.78 26.00 -2.21
CA ARG A 65 19.90 27.03 -2.81
C ARG A 65 18.87 26.48 -3.82
N GLY A 66 17.67 26.16 -3.34
CA GLY A 66 16.53 25.84 -4.20
C GLY A 66 15.35 25.45 -3.35
N GLY A 67 14.40 26.38 -3.15
CA GLY A 67 13.23 26.15 -2.30
C GLY A 67 12.43 24.93 -2.74
N MET A 68 12.46 23.86 -1.94
CA MET A 68 11.56 22.73 -2.13
C MET A 68 10.24 23.06 -1.46
N ARG A 69 9.21 23.32 -2.28
CA ARG A 69 7.82 23.28 -1.84
C ARG A 69 7.57 21.87 -1.31
N CYS A 70 7.27 21.73 -0.02
CA CYS A 70 6.55 20.57 0.48
C CYS A 70 5.29 20.48 -0.38
N GLN A 71 5.23 19.49 -1.29
CA GLN A 71 4.04 19.30 -2.09
C GLN A 71 2.97 18.74 -1.15
N SER A 72 2.16 19.64 -0.62
CA SER A 72 0.85 19.31 -0.06
C SER A 72 0.14 18.52 -1.15
N ARG A 73 -0.09 17.23 -0.92
CA ARG A 73 -0.84 16.40 -1.85
C ARG A 73 -2.24 16.98 -1.88
N VAL A 74 -2.54 17.80 -2.89
CA VAL A 74 -3.88 18.32 -3.15
C VAL A 74 -4.79 17.10 -3.34
N ARG A 75 -5.55 16.75 -2.31
CA ARG A 75 -6.60 15.74 -2.40
C ARG A 75 -7.65 16.30 -3.37
N ARG A 76 -7.80 15.67 -4.54
CA ARG A 76 -8.93 15.89 -5.45
C ARG A 76 -10.18 15.26 -4.88
#